data_AF-A0A1Q8G9T9-F1
#
_entry.id   AF-A0A1Q8G9T9-F1
#
_cell.length_a   1.000
_cell.length_b   1.000
_cell.length_c   1.000
_cell.angle_alpha   90.00
_cell.angle_beta   90.00
_cell.angle_gamma   90.00
#
_symmetry.space_group_name_H-M   'P 1'
#
loop_
_entity.id
_entity.type
_entity.pdbx_description
1 polymer ?
#
loop_
_entity_poly.entity_id
_entity_poly.type
_entity_poly.pdbx_seq_one_letter_code
_entity_poly.pdbx_strand_id
1 'polypeptide(L)'
;MVMEYLIKRAAAGADKGPEDRPDWVSDRNASAAAWQCVQDMKREKALYIRRHRTPTDFLVKKNYLIKGSEVAAAIGMNRATLMNTSSYSPHFRQYLDATNADLEEAKNAKLKRVEHPTATGTRKSRKDDLVNLVKELRMENEKLRALAAEPLDEIYEGLPLPIKKKLGIW
;
A
#
# COMPACT_ATOMS: atom_id res chain seq x y z
N MET A 1 -11.06 -9.88 -30.36
CA MET A 1 -11.49 -9.38 -29.03
C MET A 1 -10.41 -9.37 -27.95
N VAL A 2 -9.68 -10.46 -27.63
CA VAL A 2 -8.61 -10.39 -26.59
C VAL A 2 -7.36 -9.62 -27.09
N MET A 3 -7.01 -9.79 -28.36
CA MET A 3 -5.85 -9.10 -28.97
C MET A 3 -6.09 -7.59 -29.10
N GLU A 4 -7.28 -7.17 -29.56
CA GLU A 4 -7.67 -5.76 -29.61
C GLU A 4 -7.69 -5.11 -28.23
N TYR A 5 -8.13 -5.83 -27.18
CA TYR A 5 -8.10 -5.32 -25.81
C TYR A 5 -6.67 -5.08 -25.31
N LEU A 6 -5.73 -5.98 -25.63
CA LEU A 6 -4.31 -5.81 -25.30
C LEU A 6 -3.68 -4.64 -26.07
N ILE A 7 -4.03 -4.49 -27.36
CA ILE A 7 -3.60 -3.35 -28.18
C ILE A 7 -4.19 -2.04 -27.65
N LYS A 8 -5.48 -2.00 -27.28
CA LYS A 8 -6.13 -0.82 -26.66
C LYS A 8 -5.51 -0.48 -25.30
N ARG A 9 -5.14 -1.48 -24.50
CA ARG A 9 -4.49 -1.27 -23.19
C ARG A 9 -3.03 -0.84 -23.34
N ALA A 10 -2.33 -1.34 -24.34
CA ALA A 10 -0.99 -0.88 -24.68
C ALA A 10 -1.02 0.55 -25.24
N ALA A 11 -1.98 0.87 -26.11
CA ALA A 11 -2.21 2.22 -26.64
C ALA A 11 -2.62 3.20 -25.53
N ALA A 12 -3.53 2.83 -24.62
CA ALA A 12 -3.91 3.65 -23.47
C ALA A 12 -2.78 3.84 -22.43
N GLY A 13 -1.79 2.94 -22.41
CA GLY A 13 -0.56 3.11 -21.63
C GLY A 13 0.55 3.88 -22.38
N ALA A 14 0.47 3.93 -23.71
CA ALA A 14 1.41 4.63 -24.58
C ALA A 14 0.99 6.09 -24.87
N ASP A 15 -0.30 6.41 -24.70
CA ASP A 15 -0.85 7.76 -24.82
C ASP A 15 -0.66 8.58 -23.53
N LYS A 16 0.51 8.45 -22.91
CA LYS A 16 1.03 9.48 -22.00
C LYS A 16 1.76 10.49 -22.86
N GLY A 17 0.99 11.31 -23.56
CA GLY A 17 1.48 12.50 -24.23
C GLY A 17 2.23 13.44 -23.27
N PRO A 18 2.82 14.53 -23.80
CA PRO A 18 3.72 15.44 -23.08
C PRO A 18 3.13 16.16 -21.85
N GLU A 19 1.90 15.87 -21.44
CA GLU A 19 1.17 16.57 -20.37
C GLU A 19 1.62 16.25 -18.94
N ASP A 20 2.35 15.14 -18.72
CA ASP A 20 2.89 14.78 -17.38
C ASP A 20 4.33 15.31 -17.16
N ARG A 21 4.87 16.10 -18.11
CA ARG A 21 6.25 16.60 -18.02
C ARG A 21 6.31 17.80 -17.06
N PRO A 22 7.15 17.76 -16.01
CA PRO A 22 7.33 18.90 -15.12
C PRO A 22 7.92 20.11 -15.84
N ASP A 23 7.55 21.33 -15.42
CA ASP A 23 7.97 22.60 -16.04
C ASP A 23 9.50 22.79 -16.10
N TRP A 24 10.25 22.14 -15.20
CA TRP A 24 11.71 22.21 -15.17
C TRP A 24 12.40 21.33 -16.22
N VAL A 25 11.65 20.47 -16.91
CA VAL A 25 12.17 19.55 -17.93
C VAL A 25 12.13 20.21 -19.30
N SER A 26 13.30 20.32 -19.93
CA SER A 26 13.48 20.89 -21.26
C SER A 26 14.22 19.92 -22.17
N ASP A 27 13.82 19.83 -23.43
CA ASP A 27 14.53 19.05 -24.46
C ASP A 27 15.89 19.64 -24.85
N ARG A 28 16.17 20.88 -24.43
CA ARG A 28 17.45 21.56 -24.71
C ARG A 28 18.61 21.07 -23.85
N ASN A 29 18.33 20.38 -22.75
CA ASN A 29 19.34 19.92 -21.80
C ASN A 29 19.08 18.45 -21.40
N ALA A 30 19.96 17.90 -20.57
CA ALA A 30 19.85 16.50 -20.13
C ALA A 30 18.69 16.24 -19.15
N SER A 31 17.89 17.24 -18.77
CA SER A 31 16.75 17.06 -17.86
C SER A 31 15.67 16.16 -18.47
N ALA A 32 15.44 16.23 -19.78
CA ALA A 32 14.48 15.38 -20.49
C ALA A 32 14.87 13.90 -20.40
N ALA A 33 16.14 13.60 -20.71
CA ALA A 33 16.69 12.25 -20.60
C ALA A 33 16.68 11.76 -19.13
N ALA A 34 16.99 12.64 -18.18
CA ALA A 34 16.96 12.32 -16.75
C ALA A 34 15.57 11.99 -16.25
N TRP A 35 14.56 12.77 -16.63
CA TRP A 35 13.18 12.53 -16.26
C TRP A 35 12.66 11.22 -16.86
N GLN A 36 12.90 10.97 -18.15
CA GLN A 36 12.51 9.72 -18.81
C GLN A 36 13.15 8.50 -18.13
N CYS A 37 14.46 8.58 -17.85
CA CYS A 37 15.18 7.52 -17.16
C CYS A 37 14.60 7.23 -15.78
N VAL A 38 14.25 8.27 -14.99
CA VAL A 38 13.60 8.09 -13.69
C VAL A 38 12.22 7.45 -13.83
N GLN A 39 11.44 7.80 -14.86
CA GLN A 39 10.12 7.20 -15.09
C GLN A 39 10.22 5.71 -15.44
N ASP A 40 11.17 5.34 -16.29
CA ASP A 40 11.42 3.93 -16.64
C ASP A 40 11.87 3.14 -15.40
N MET A 41 12.82 3.68 -14.65
CA MET A 41 13.24 3.08 -13.37
C MET A 41 12.07 2.99 -12.38
N LYS A 42 11.23 4.03 -12.26
CA LYS A 42 10.03 4.01 -11.40
C LYS A 42 9.11 2.86 -11.78
N ARG A 43 8.88 2.64 -13.08
CA ARG A 43 8.08 1.51 -13.56
C ARG A 43 8.69 0.16 -13.18
N GLU A 44 9.99 -0.01 -13.37
CA GLU A 44 10.69 -1.24 -13.00
C GLU A 44 10.66 -1.52 -11.50
N LYS A 45 11.00 -0.53 -10.67
CA LYS A 45 10.97 -0.66 -9.20
C LYS A 45 9.54 -0.89 -8.70
N ALA A 46 8.54 -0.24 -9.29
CA ALA A 46 7.14 -0.50 -8.98
C ALA A 46 6.73 -1.94 -9.34
N LEU A 47 7.19 -2.48 -10.47
CA LEU A 47 6.98 -3.88 -10.83
C LEU A 47 7.67 -4.83 -9.85
N TYR A 48 8.89 -4.50 -9.40
CA TYR A 48 9.58 -5.26 -8.36
C TYR A 48 8.76 -5.28 -7.07
N ILE A 49 8.31 -4.12 -6.59
CA ILE A 49 7.42 -4.03 -5.41
C ILE A 49 6.16 -4.85 -5.62
N ARG A 50 5.56 -4.86 -6.82
CA ARG A 50 4.36 -5.66 -7.13
C ARG A 50 4.62 -7.17 -7.15
N ARG A 51 5.81 -7.62 -7.58
CA ARG A 51 6.16 -9.05 -7.62
C ARG A 51 6.54 -9.60 -6.24
N HIS A 52 7.34 -8.85 -5.49
CA HIS A 52 7.91 -9.29 -4.21
C HIS A 52 6.99 -8.99 -3.03
N ARG A 53 7.04 -9.83 -2.00
CA ARG A 53 6.08 -9.77 -0.87
C ARG A 53 6.73 -9.98 0.51
N THR A 54 7.92 -10.55 0.56
CA THR A 54 8.59 -10.81 1.83
C THR A 54 9.42 -9.60 2.26
N PRO A 55 9.55 -9.32 3.56
CA PRO A 55 10.42 -8.26 4.05
C PRO A 55 11.89 -8.43 3.62
N THR A 56 12.35 -9.68 3.50
CA THR A 56 13.72 -10.02 3.06
C THR A 56 14.02 -9.54 1.65
N ASP A 57 13.04 -9.58 0.74
CA ASP A 57 13.19 -9.12 -0.64
C ASP A 57 13.43 -7.60 -0.73
N PHE A 58 13.06 -6.85 0.32
CA PHE A 58 13.19 -5.40 0.41
C PHE A 58 14.35 -4.94 1.30
N LEU A 59 15.22 -5.85 1.77
CA LEU A 59 16.43 -5.46 2.50
C LEU A 59 17.38 -4.63 1.63
N VAL A 60 17.46 -4.97 0.34
CA VAL A 60 18.35 -4.30 -0.62
C VAL A 60 17.64 -3.09 -1.22
N LYS A 61 17.98 -1.89 -0.72
CA LYS A 61 17.45 -0.59 -1.17
C LYS A 61 17.53 -0.38 -2.69
N LYS A 62 18.58 -0.86 -3.35
CA LYS A 62 18.76 -0.74 -4.81
C LYS A 62 17.60 -1.35 -5.60
N ASN A 63 16.91 -2.35 -5.06
CA ASN A 63 15.88 -3.07 -5.81
C ASN A 63 14.56 -2.30 -5.90
N TYR A 64 14.32 -1.34 -5.01
CA TYR A 64 13.06 -0.62 -4.93
C TYR A 64 13.18 0.91 -4.85
N LEU A 65 14.36 1.45 -4.50
CA LEU A 65 14.67 2.89 -4.54
C LEU A 65 15.53 3.23 -5.76
N ILE A 66 15.39 4.48 -6.22
CA ILE A 66 16.15 5.03 -7.33
C ILE A 66 17.26 5.93 -6.78
N LYS A 67 18.51 5.63 -7.15
CA LYS A 67 19.67 6.47 -6.77
C LYS A 67 20.02 7.41 -7.93
N GLY A 68 20.30 8.68 -7.63
CA GLY A 68 20.77 9.62 -8.65
C GLY A 68 22.08 9.21 -9.36
N SER A 69 22.91 8.38 -8.71
CA SER A 69 24.10 7.78 -9.36
C SER A 69 23.74 6.77 -10.45
N GLU A 70 22.66 6.01 -10.27
CA GLU A 70 22.17 5.02 -11.25
C GLU A 70 21.57 5.72 -12.47
N VAL A 71 20.80 6.79 -12.23
CA VAL A 71 20.27 7.66 -13.29
C VAL A 71 21.39 8.32 -14.08
N ALA A 72 22.38 8.88 -13.39
CA ALA A 72 23.52 9.54 -14.04
C ALA A 72 24.34 8.54 -14.89
N ALA A 73 24.56 7.33 -14.38
CA ALA A 73 25.24 6.27 -15.12
C ALA A 73 24.46 5.83 -16.37
N ALA A 74 23.13 5.72 -16.28
CA ALA A 74 22.28 5.34 -17.40
C ALA A 74 22.28 6.37 -18.55
N ILE A 75 22.46 7.66 -18.23
CA ILE A 75 22.50 8.76 -19.21
C ILE A 75 23.94 9.05 -19.68
N GLY A 76 24.95 8.46 -19.02
CA GLY A 76 26.36 8.73 -19.31
C GLY A 76 26.83 10.11 -18.82
N MET A 77 26.20 10.67 -17.79
CA MET A 77 26.53 11.98 -17.22
C MET A 77 27.18 11.85 -15.83
N ASN A 78 28.01 12.82 -15.45
CA ASN A 78 28.51 12.90 -14.08
C ASN A 78 27.35 13.18 -13.10
N ARG A 79 27.26 12.40 -12.03
CA ARG A 79 26.28 12.57 -10.95
C ARG A 79 26.25 13.99 -10.39
N ALA A 80 27.42 14.61 -10.18
CA ALA A 80 27.50 15.95 -9.65
C ALA A 80 26.82 16.96 -10.58
N THR A 81 26.98 16.76 -11.89
CA THR A 81 26.38 17.62 -12.91
C THR A 81 24.86 17.51 -12.93
N LEU A 82 24.36 16.29 -12.82
CA LEU A 82 22.93 16.02 -12.79
C LEU A 82 22.27 16.53 -11.50
N MET A 83 22.89 16.30 -10.34
CA MET A 83 22.27 16.52 -9.03
C MET A 83 22.56 17.88 -8.40
N ASN A 84 23.67 18.56 -8.74
CA ASN A 84 24.13 19.73 -7.99
C ASN A 84 24.47 20.95 -8.86
N THR A 85 25.02 20.79 -10.07
CA THR A 85 25.59 21.95 -10.78
C THR A 85 24.66 22.60 -11.80
N SER A 86 23.66 21.89 -12.31
CA SER A 86 22.80 22.42 -13.38
C SER A 86 21.64 23.23 -12.81
N SER A 87 21.07 24.15 -13.61
CA SER A 87 19.92 24.97 -13.18
C SER A 87 18.69 24.15 -12.79
N TYR A 88 18.52 22.97 -13.41
CA TYR A 88 17.41 22.06 -13.12
C TYR A 88 17.71 21.08 -11.97
N SER A 89 18.95 21.03 -11.47
CA SER A 89 19.38 20.09 -10.44
C SER A 89 18.56 20.12 -9.14
N PRO A 90 18.20 21.30 -8.57
CA PRO A 90 17.37 21.35 -7.35
C PRO A 90 15.99 20.74 -7.57
N HIS A 91 15.36 21.02 -8.71
CA HIS A 91 14.05 20.49 -9.07
C HIS A 91 14.12 18.98 -9.34
N PHE A 92 15.16 18.52 -10.02
CA PHE A 92 15.39 17.09 -10.24
C PHE A 92 15.56 16.32 -8.92
N ARG A 93 16.29 16.90 -7.96
CA ARG A 93 16.48 16.30 -6.64
C ARG A 93 15.16 16.18 -5.88
N GLN A 94 14.37 17.26 -5.83
CA GLN A 94 13.05 17.23 -5.19
C GLN A 94 12.14 16.17 -5.84
N TYR A 95 12.17 16.08 -7.17
CA TYR A 95 11.39 15.10 -7.91
C TYR A 95 11.83 13.65 -7.62
N LEU A 96 13.14 13.40 -7.53
CA LEU A 96 13.69 12.09 -7.17
C LEU A 96 13.32 11.70 -5.74
N ASP A 97 13.40 12.65 -4.80
CA ASP A 97 13.05 12.44 -3.39
C ASP A 97 11.55 12.14 -3.24
N ALA A 98 10.68 12.89 -3.92
CA ALA A 98 9.24 12.62 -3.97
C ALA A 98 8.92 11.24 -4.57
N THR A 99 9.55 10.90 -5.70
CA THR A 99 9.36 9.59 -6.35
C THR A 99 9.82 8.43 -5.45
N ASN A 100 10.91 8.61 -4.71
CA ASN A 100 11.40 7.63 -3.76
C ASN A 100 10.48 7.50 -2.54
N ALA A 101 9.86 8.60 -2.08
CA ALA A 101 8.84 8.58 -1.04
C ALA A 101 7.61 7.76 -1.48
N ASP A 102 7.10 7.97 -2.70
CA ASP A 102 6.01 7.17 -3.28
C ASP A 102 6.35 5.66 -3.28
N LEU A 103 7.58 5.31 -3.66
CA LEU A 103 8.04 3.92 -3.74
C LEU A 103 8.17 3.27 -2.35
N GLU A 104 8.65 4.01 -1.35
CA GLU A 104 8.66 3.53 0.05
C GLU A 104 7.24 3.38 0.60
N GLU A 105 6.34 4.31 0.31
CA GLU A 105 4.95 4.21 0.75
C GLU A 105 4.25 3.01 0.10
N ALA A 106 4.45 2.79 -1.20
CA ALA A 106 3.93 1.62 -1.91
C ALA A 106 4.47 0.29 -1.35
N LYS A 107 5.76 0.24 -1.02
CA LYS A 107 6.38 -0.91 -0.33
C LYS A 107 5.77 -1.12 1.05
N ASN A 108 5.67 -0.07 1.87
CA ASN A 108 5.16 -0.15 3.24
C ASN A 108 3.68 -0.54 3.27
N ALA A 109 2.86 0.03 2.38
CA ALA A 109 1.46 -0.38 2.20
C ALA A 109 1.36 -1.87 1.84
N LYS A 110 2.30 -2.37 1.05
CA LYS A 110 2.33 -3.79 0.70
C LYS A 110 2.77 -4.69 1.85
N LEU A 111 3.79 -4.30 2.61
CA LEU A 111 4.23 -5.05 3.79
C LEU A 111 3.12 -5.08 4.86
N LYS A 112 2.43 -3.96 5.10
CA LYS A 112 1.26 -3.90 5.99
C LYS A 112 0.15 -4.86 5.56
N ARG A 113 -0.11 -4.99 4.25
CA ARG A 113 -1.09 -5.97 3.72
C ARG A 113 -0.64 -7.42 3.89
N VAL A 114 0.67 -7.67 3.98
CA VAL A 114 1.22 -9.01 4.21
C VAL A 114 1.22 -9.35 5.69
N GLU A 115 1.49 -8.37 6.56
CA GLU A 115 1.43 -8.49 8.02
C GLU A 115 -0.02 -8.61 8.52
N HIS A 116 -0.91 -7.80 7.96
CA HIS A 116 -2.34 -7.81 8.25
C HIS A 116 -3.12 -8.15 6.98
N PRO A 117 -3.15 -9.45 6.58
CA PRO A 117 -3.96 -9.87 5.45
C PRO A 117 -5.41 -9.54 5.77
N THR A 118 -5.97 -8.58 5.03
CA THR A 118 -7.42 -8.30 5.05
C THR A 118 -8.12 -9.62 4.75
N ALA A 119 -9.06 -10.02 5.60
CA ALA A 119 -9.72 -11.33 5.61
C ALA A 119 -10.42 -11.65 4.29
N THR A 120 -9.64 -11.97 3.26
CA THR A 120 -10.12 -12.40 1.96
C THR A 120 -10.41 -13.89 2.09
N GLY A 121 -11.44 -14.19 2.86
CA GLY A 121 -11.86 -15.53 3.24
C GLY A 121 -10.93 -16.21 4.23
N THR A 122 -11.54 -16.94 5.17
CA THR A 122 -10.91 -17.75 6.22
C THR A 122 -9.84 -18.73 5.70
N ARG A 123 -9.90 -19.09 4.41
CA ARG A 123 -8.95 -20.01 3.75
C ARG A 123 -7.56 -19.43 3.48
N LYS A 124 -7.38 -18.11 3.44
CA LYS A 124 -6.08 -17.46 3.14
C LYS A 124 -5.41 -16.83 4.35
N SER A 125 -6.09 -16.77 5.50
CA SER A 125 -5.54 -16.23 6.74
C SER A 125 -4.52 -17.19 7.35
N ARG A 126 -3.47 -16.66 8.00
CA ARG A 126 -2.50 -17.48 8.74
C ARG A 126 -3.18 -18.05 9.99
N LYS A 127 -2.66 -19.17 10.51
CA LYS A 127 -3.18 -19.81 11.71
C LYS A 127 -3.23 -18.85 12.90
N ASP A 128 -2.19 -18.05 13.10
CA ASP A 128 -2.11 -17.12 14.23
C ASP A 128 -3.16 -16.02 14.16
N ASP A 129 -3.41 -15.48 12.95
CA ASP A 129 -4.46 -14.48 12.71
C ASP A 129 -5.85 -15.06 13.03
N LEU A 130 -6.10 -16.32 12.63
CA LEU A 130 -7.36 -17.01 12.93
C LEU A 130 -7.52 -17.26 14.43
N VAL A 131 -6.45 -17.61 15.14
CA VAL A 131 -6.48 -17.80 16.60
C VAL A 131 -6.80 -16.48 17.31
N ASN A 132 -6.18 -15.37 16.89
CA ASN A 132 -6.45 -14.06 17.46
C ASN A 132 -7.89 -13.60 17.19
N LEU A 133 -8.37 -13.76 15.96
CA LEU A 133 -9.76 -13.46 15.60
C LEU A 133 -10.76 -14.27 16.45
N VAL A 134 -10.50 -15.57 16.66
CA VAL A 134 -11.36 -16.41 17.51
C VAL A 134 -11.35 -15.92 18.96
N LYS A 135 -10.21 -15.47 19.48
CA LYS A 135 -10.15 -14.90 20.84
C LYS A 135 -10.95 -13.61 20.93
N GLU A 136 -10.80 -12.70 19.97
CA GLU A 136 -11.55 -11.43 19.91
C GLU A 136 -13.06 -11.68 19.83
N LEU A 137 -13.50 -12.56 18.92
CA LEU A 137 -14.91 -12.92 18.77
C LEU A 137 -15.50 -13.57 20.02
N ARG A 138 -14.70 -14.34 20.77
CA ARG A 138 -15.12 -14.91 22.06
C ARG A 138 -15.31 -13.82 23.10
N MET A 139 -14.35 -12.90 23.23
CA MET A 139 -14.45 -11.77 24.16
C MET A 139 -15.65 -10.88 23.82
N GLU A 140 -15.90 -10.61 22.54
CA GLU A 140 -17.04 -9.81 22.10
C GLU A 140 -18.38 -10.52 22.36
N ASN A 141 -18.45 -11.83 22.11
CA ASN A 141 -19.62 -12.63 22.50
C ASN A 141 -19.87 -12.58 24.01
N GLU A 142 -18.82 -12.67 24.81
CA GLU A 142 -18.93 -12.64 26.27
C GLU A 142 -19.42 -11.27 26.77
N LYS A 143 -18.90 -10.17 26.19
CA LYS A 143 -19.40 -8.81 26.44
C LYS A 143 -20.88 -8.66 26.06
N LEU A 144 -21.28 -9.13 24.88
CA LEU A 144 -22.67 -9.06 24.42
C LEU A 144 -23.60 -9.90 25.29
N ARG A 145 -23.13 -11.07 25.76
CA ARG A 145 -23.88 -11.91 26.71
C ARG A 145 -24.05 -11.22 28.06
N ALA A 146 -23.01 -10.58 28.59
CA ALA A 146 -23.10 -9.83 29.84
C ALA A 146 -24.08 -8.64 29.69
N LEU A 147 -23.96 -7.87 28.61
CA LEU A 147 -24.87 -6.76 28.32
C LEU A 147 -26.33 -7.22 28.14
N ALA A 148 -26.57 -8.41 27.60
CA ALA A 148 -27.91 -8.98 27.47
C ALA A 148 -28.44 -9.58 28.78
N ALA A 149 -27.57 -9.99 29.70
CA ALA A 149 -27.95 -10.56 30.99
C ALA A 149 -28.43 -9.48 31.98
N GLU A 150 -27.75 -8.33 32.05
CA GLU A 150 -28.14 -7.20 32.93
C GLU A 150 -29.63 -6.80 32.83
N PRO A 151 -30.20 -6.52 31.64
CA PRO A 151 -31.61 -6.17 31.52
C PRO A 151 -32.54 -7.37 31.79
N LEU A 152 -32.08 -8.60 31.58
CA LEU A 152 -32.89 -9.79 31.87
C LEU A 152 -33.08 -9.97 33.38
N ASP A 153 -32.02 -9.73 34.15
CA ASP A 153 -32.03 -9.81 35.61
C ASP A 153 -32.88 -8.69 36.22
N GLU A 154 -32.79 -7.46 35.70
CA GLU A 154 -33.66 -6.35 36.14
C GLU A 154 -35.14 -6.61 35.82
N ILE A 155 -35.45 -7.13 34.63
CA ILE A 155 -36.81 -7.53 34.25
C ILE A 155 -37.30 -8.65 35.18
N TYR A 156 -36.42 -9.62 35.47
CA TYR A 156 -36.74 -10.72 36.37
C TYR A 156 -37.02 -10.23 37.79
N GLU A 157 -36.22 -9.32 38.34
CA GLU A 157 -36.42 -8.73 39.66
C GLU A 157 -37.71 -7.91 39.73
N GLY A 158 -38.00 -7.11 38.70
CA GLY A 158 -39.20 -6.26 38.59
C GLY A 158 -40.53 -7.01 38.36
N LEU A 159 -40.50 -8.31 38.04
CA LEU A 159 -41.73 -9.10 37.82
C LEU A 159 -42.54 -9.27 39.14
N PRO A 160 -43.86 -8.96 39.12
CA PRO A 160 -44.75 -9.23 40.25
C PRO A 160 -44.77 -10.72 40.66
N LEU A 161 -44.79 -11.00 41.96
CA LEU A 161 -44.85 -12.35 42.55
C LEU A 161 -45.90 -13.29 41.90
N PRO A 162 -47.12 -12.84 41.54
CA PRO A 162 -48.11 -13.69 40.89
C PRO A 162 -47.66 -14.21 39.51
N ILE A 163 -46.86 -13.42 38.79
CA ILE A 163 -46.34 -13.78 37.46
C ILE A 163 -45.15 -14.74 37.62
N LYS A 164 -44.26 -14.48 38.58
CA LYS A 164 -43.16 -15.40 38.94
C LYS A 164 -43.66 -16.80 39.30
N LYS A 165 -44.74 -16.90 40.10
CA LYS A 165 -45.39 -18.17 40.44
C LYS A 165 -45.94 -18.92 39.23
N LYS A 166 -46.52 -18.19 38.26
CA LYS A 166 -47.05 -18.79 37.02
C LYS A 166 -45.95 -19.27 36.08
N LEU A 167 -44.79 -18.62 36.10
CA LEU A 167 -43.63 -18.99 35.30
C LEU A 167 -42.78 -20.12 35.93
N GLY A 168 -43.10 -20.55 37.15
CA GLY A 168 -42.40 -21.66 37.82
C GLY A 168 -41.01 -21.30 38.33
N ILE A 169 -40.72 -20.01 38.48
CA ILE A 169 -39.43 -19.47 38.90
C ILE A 169 -39.66 -18.89 40.30
N TRP A 170 -39.53 -19.74 41.32
CA TRP A 170 -39.78 -19.43 42.74
C TRP A 170 -38.84 -20.22 43.63
#